data_AF-A0A929SL36-F1
#
_entry.id   AF-A0A929SL36-F1
#
_cell.length_a   1.000
_cell.length_b   1.000
_cell.length_c   1.000
_cell.angle_alpha   90.00
_cell.angle_beta   90.00
_cell.angle_gamma   90.00
#
_symmetry.space_group_name_H-M   'P 1'
#
loop_
_entity.id
_entity.type
_entity.pdbx_description
1 polymer ?
#
loop_
_entity_poly.entity_id
_entity_poly.type
_entity_poly.pdbx_seq_one_letter_code
_entity_poly.pdbx_strand_id
1 'polypeptide(L)'
;MIKDYRKVIFTIFLLIILVITGIILLFKNTTIIGTIKPHTYTEQEVNEYAKQAHGEKVKQVSKGKNIEIEIEATNNNKEKVNGVMYEYSRENGDTFPIITYPVHKKKSDNKTIENTYLRNISDYYQSAIIAIYAENIASIAQTYNLNANIEKNNMNSCIVFDMKEEKEAYNIGRAMQQINELLALEINKNEITKKYEIENVVAKVHYINQENGIDKIVNIPLAQNHDDIQDFDANYYASLIKNNIN
;
A
#
# COMPACT_ATOMS: atom_id res chain seq x y z
N MET A 1 -4.73 -46.43 40.99
CA MET A 1 -3.97 -45.71 39.94
C MET A 1 -4.85 -44.93 38.93
N ILE A 2 -6.11 -44.58 39.23
CA ILE A 2 -7.04 -43.89 38.31
C ILE A 2 -7.18 -42.37 38.62
N LYS A 3 -6.78 -41.92 39.81
CA LYS A 3 -6.92 -40.51 40.25
C LYS A 3 -5.90 -39.57 39.58
N ASP A 4 -4.71 -40.04 39.23
CA ASP A 4 -3.65 -39.17 38.67
C ASP A 4 -3.85 -38.87 37.19
N TYR A 5 -4.44 -39.79 36.43
CA TYR A 5 -4.74 -39.57 35.01
C TYR A 5 -5.70 -38.41 34.78
N ARG A 6 -6.69 -38.20 35.67
CA ARG A 6 -7.65 -37.08 35.54
C ARG A 6 -6.98 -35.73 35.73
N LYS A 7 -6.01 -35.64 36.65
CA LYS A 7 -5.23 -34.41 36.86
C LYS A 7 -4.32 -34.13 35.66
N VAL A 8 -3.66 -35.17 35.14
CA VAL A 8 -2.81 -35.04 33.94
C VAL A 8 -3.62 -34.60 32.72
N ILE A 9 -4.79 -35.22 32.50
CA ILE A 9 -5.70 -34.84 31.40
C ILE A 9 -6.20 -33.40 31.58
N PHE A 10 -6.56 -33.00 32.79
CA PHE A 10 -7.02 -31.63 33.07
C PHE A 10 -5.91 -30.60 32.82
N THR A 11 -4.67 -30.89 33.24
CA THR A 11 -3.51 -30.03 32.99
C THR A 11 -3.22 -29.90 31.49
N ILE A 12 -3.30 -30.99 30.73
CA ILE A 12 -3.12 -30.97 29.27
C ILE A 12 -4.22 -30.13 28.60
N PHE A 13 -5.49 -30.29 29.00
CA PHE A 13 -6.59 -29.48 28.48
C PHE A 13 -6.42 -27.99 28.79
N LEU A 14 -6.01 -27.66 30.02
CA LEU A 14 -5.75 -26.27 30.42
C LEU A 14 -4.60 -25.66 29.59
N LEU A 15 -3.54 -26.43 29.36
CA LEU A 15 -2.41 -26.01 28.53
C LEU A 15 -2.84 -25.76 27.08
N ILE A 16 -3.65 -26.66 26.51
CA ILE A 16 -4.20 -26.49 25.14
C ILE A 16 -5.07 -25.23 25.06
N ILE A 17 -5.93 -24.98 26.05
CA ILE A 17 -6.76 -23.77 26.09
C ILE A 17 -5.89 -22.52 26.20
N LEU A 18 -4.87 -22.50 27.05
CA LEU A 18 -3.94 -21.37 27.20
C LEU A 18 -3.15 -21.12 25.91
N VAL A 19 -2.66 -22.17 25.25
CA VAL A 19 -1.93 -22.07 23.98
C VAL A 19 -2.86 -21.56 22.88
N ILE A 20 -4.07 -22.11 22.74
CA ILE A 20 -5.05 -21.65 21.73
C ILE A 20 -5.46 -20.19 22.00
N THR A 21 -5.73 -19.82 23.25
CA THR A 21 -6.12 -18.45 23.60
C THR A 21 -4.98 -17.47 23.37
N GLY A 22 -3.74 -17.85 23.70
CA GLY A 22 -2.53 -17.08 23.43
C GLY A 22 -2.29 -16.91 21.92
N ILE A 23 -2.47 -17.97 21.13
CA ILE A 23 -2.37 -17.93 19.67
C ILE A 23 -3.47 -17.04 19.07
N ILE A 24 -4.73 -17.13 19.53
CA ILE A 24 -5.83 -16.27 19.07
C ILE A 24 -5.56 -14.79 19.40
N LEU A 25 -5.02 -14.49 20.58
CA LEU A 25 -4.62 -13.13 20.97
C LEU A 25 -3.44 -12.62 20.13
N LEU A 26 -2.44 -13.46 19.87
CA LEU A 26 -1.34 -13.15 18.98
C LEU A 26 -1.85 -12.87 17.56
N PHE A 27 -2.70 -13.72 16.99
CA PHE A 27 -3.31 -13.50 15.66
C PHE A 27 -4.21 -12.26 15.62
N LYS A 28 -4.96 -11.95 16.69
CA LYS A 28 -5.73 -10.70 16.77
C LYS A 28 -4.84 -9.46 16.73
N ASN A 29 -3.65 -9.51 17.32
CA ASN A 29 -2.72 -8.38 17.36
C ASN A 29 -1.75 -8.32 16.17
N THR A 30 -1.43 -9.44 15.52
CA THR A 30 -0.52 -9.47 14.36
C THR A 30 -1.21 -9.25 13.02
N THR A 31 -2.54 -9.44 12.94
CA THR A 31 -3.30 -9.27 11.68
C THR A 31 -3.83 -7.84 11.47
N ILE A 32 -3.41 -6.87 12.29
CA ILE A 32 -3.77 -5.46 12.14
C ILE A 32 -2.51 -4.61 11.95
N ILE A 33 -1.58 -5.09 11.13
CA ILE A 33 -0.61 -4.22 10.48
C ILE A 33 -1.12 -4.06 9.04
N GLY A 34 -1.99 -3.06 8.82
CA GLY A 34 -2.40 -2.66 7.47
C GLY A 34 -3.88 -2.41 7.21
N THR A 35 -4.79 -2.69 8.14
CA THR A 35 -6.24 -2.46 7.96
C THR A 35 -6.75 -1.39 8.91
N ILE A 36 -6.56 -0.12 8.55
CA ILE A 36 -7.19 0.97 9.31
C ILE A 36 -8.69 0.94 9.01
N LYS A 37 -9.49 0.55 9.99
CA LYS A 37 -10.95 0.51 9.82
C LYS A 37 -11.46 1.93 9.62
N PRO A 38 -12.31 2.17 8.62
CA PRO A 38 -12.80 3.51 8.34
C PRO A 38 -13.71 3.97 9.49
N HIS A 39 -13.31 5.06 10.17
CA HIS A 39 -14.01 5.75 11.25
C HIS A 39 -13.54 7.21 11.28
N THR A 40 -14.19 8.08 12.05
CA THR A 40 -13.76 9.47 12.19
C THR A 40 -12.47 9.54 13.02
N TYR A 41 -11.34 9.80 12.36
CA TYR A 41 -10.04 9.91 13.02
C TYR A 41 -9.92 11.21 13.82
N THR A 42 -9.45 11.08 15.05
CA THR A 42 -8.98 12.20 15.87
C THR A 42 -7.57 12.61 15.48
N GLU A 43 -7.17 13.84 15.80
CA GLU A 43 -5.80 14.33 15.57
C GLU A 43 -4.73 13.46 16.27
N GLN A 44 -5.06 12.88 17.43
CA GLN A 44 -4.16 11.96 18.12
C GLN A 44 -3.92 10.69 17.30
N GLU A 45 -4.97 10.10 16.73
CA GLU A 45 -4.85 8.91 15.89
C GLU A 45 -4.05 9.19 14.60
N VAL A 46 -4.17 10.40 14.04
CA VAL A 46 -3.33 10.84 12.91
C VAL A 46 -1.87 10.91 13.29
N ASN A 47 -1.56 11.46 14.48
CA ASN A 47 -0.20 11.52 14.99
C ASN A 47 0.38 10.12 15.24
N GLU A 48 -0.41 9.19 15.78
CA GLU A 48 0.00 7.81 15.99
C GLU A 48 0.29 7.10 14.67
N TYR A 49 -0.56 7.28 13.65
CA TYR A 49 -0.29 6.77 12.31
C TYR A 49 1.01 7.33 11.72
N ALA A 50 1.25 8.64 11.83
CA ALA A 50 2.46 9.26 11.32
C ALA A 50 3.73 8.64 11.93
N LYS A 51 3.70 8.39 13.24
CA LYS A 51 4.81 7.73 13.96
C LYS A 51 4.96 6.26 13.61
N GLN A 52 3.86 5.55 13.40
CA GLN A 52 3.90 4.15 12.98
C GLN A 52 4.47 4.01 11.55
N ALA A 53 4.08 4.90 10.64
CA ALA A 53 4.49 4.84 9.24
C ALA A 53 5.92 5.34 8.99
N HIS A 54 6.38 6.34 9.75
CA HIS A 54 7.64 7.04 9.48
C HIS A 54 8.59 7.14 10.68
N GLY A 55 8.29 6.43 11.79
CA GLY A 55 9.13 6.31 12.98
C GLY A 55 8.76 7.26 14.13
N GLU A 56 9.18 6.92 15.35
CA GLU A 56 8.77 7.64 16.58
C GLU A 56 9.19 9.11 16.64
N LYS A 57 10.21 9.48 15.87
CA LYS A 57 10.86 10.80 15.89
C LYS A 57 10.22 11.81 14.94
N VAL A 58 9.09 11.45 14.34
CA VAL A 58 8.25 12.33 13.51
C VAL A 58 7.68 13.47 14.36
N LYS A 59 7.76 14.69 13.83
CA LYS A 59 7.18 15.90 14.44
C LYS A 59 6.10 16.49 13.54
N GLN A 60 4.98 16.91 14.12
CA GLN A 60 3.96 17.63 13.37
C GLN A 60 4.42 19.07 13.14
N VAL A 61 4.41 19.52 11.89
CA VAL A 61 4.85 20.86 11.49
C VAL A 61 3.69 21.80 11.18
N SER A 62 2.56 21.27 10.69
CA SER A 62 1.35 22.05 10.43
C SER A 62 0.09 21.30 10.84
N LYS A 63 -0.90 22.05 11.33
CA LYS A 63 -2.16 21.50 11.84
C LYS A 63 -3.30 21.71 10.84
N GLY A 64 -3.91 20.59 10.44
CA GLY A 64 -5.30 20.49 10.02
C GLY A 64 -5.78 21.51 8.99
N LYS A 65 -5.03 21.73 7.90
CA LYS A 65 -5.43 22.61 6.81
C LYS A 65 -6.52 21.93 5.98
N ASN A 66 -7.66 22.60 5.81
CA ASN A 66 -8.71 22.11 4.91
C ASN A 66 -8.23 22.15 3.46
N ILE A 67 -8.45 21.05 2.75
CA ILE A 67 -8.14 20.89 1.33
C ILE A 67 -9.36 20.31 0.60
N GLU A 68 -9.58 20.71 -0.63
CA GLU A 68 -10.54 20.05 -1.51
C GLU A 68 -9.82 18.89 -2.22
N ILE A 69 -10.39 17.69 -2.15
CA ILE A 69 -9.91 16.53 -2.89
C ILE A 69 -11.06 15.92 -3.68
N GLU A 70 -10.72 15.27 -4.79
CA GLU A 70 -11.68 14.59 -5.66
C GLU A 70 -11.59 13.08 -5.42
N ILE A 71 -12.63 12.47 -4.86
CA ILE A 71 -12.68 11.03 -4.54
C ILE A 71 -13.65 10.29 -5.47
N GLU A 72 -13.48 8.97 -5.57
CA GLU A 72 -14.45 8.10 -6.25
C GLU A 72 -15.68 7.88 -5.34
N ALA A 73 -16.83 8.36 -5.80
CA ALA A 73 -18.12 8.20 -5.13
C ALA A 73 -18.70 6.80 -5.36
N THR A 74 -19.73 6.44 -4.59
CA THR A 74 -20.39 5.12 -4.62
C THR A 74 -20.99 4.68 -5.96
N ASN A 75 -21.07 5.59 -6.95
CA ASN A 75 -21.64 5.32 -8.26
C ASN A 75 -20.57 5.38 -9.38
N ASN A 76 -19.27 5.25 -9.04
CA ASN A 76 -18.13 5.44 -9.95
C ASN A 76 -18.05 6.87 -10.55
N ASN A 77 -18.79 7.82 -9.98
CA ASN A 77 -18.65 9.24 -10.29
C ASN A 77 -17.59 9.85 -9.38
N LYS A 78 -16.97 10.93 -9.83
CA LYS A 78 -16.08 11.71 -8.96
C LYS A 78 -16.89 12.67 -8.11
N GLU A 79 -16.54 12.79 -6.83
CA GLU A 79 -17.11 13.79 -5.92
C GLU A 79 -16.00 14.60 -5.25
N LYS A 80 -16.25 15.90 -5.09
CA LYS A 80 -15.36 16.80 -4.36
C LYS A 80 -15.73 16.77 -2.89
N VAL A 81 -14.76 16.50 -2.03
CA VAL A 81 -14.93 16.48 -0.58
C VAL A 81 -13.88 17.34 0.10
N ASN A 82 -14.24 17.85 1.28
CA ASN A 82 -13.31 18.56 2.15
C ASN A 82 -12.54 17.55 2.99
N GLY A 83 -11.25 17.43 2.71
CA GLY A 83 -10.28 16.72 3.52
C GLY A 83 -9.53 17.66 4.47
N VAL A 84 -8.87 17.07 5.46
CA VAL A 84 -8.00 17.78 6.42
C VAL A 84 -6.58 17.25 6.23
N MET A 85 -5.64 18.15 5.96
CA MET A 85 -4.23 17.85 5.75
C MET A 85 -3.39 18.23 6.97
N TYR A 86 -2.51 17.32 7.36
CA TYR A 86 -1.54 17.45 8.43
C TYR A 86 -0.15 17.32 7.81
N GLU A 87 0.75 18.24 8.11
CA GLU A 87 2.13 18.15 7.63
C GLU A 87 3.02 17.70 8.78
N TYR A 88 3.93 16.77 8.47
CA TYR A 88 4.88 16.19 9.40
C TYR A 88 6.31 16.30 8.86
N SER A 89 7.29 16.25 9.74
CA SER A 89 8.71 16.18 9.41
C SER A 89 9.38 14.96 10.05
N ARG A 90 10.25 14.30 9.31
CA ARG A 90 11.16 13.27 9.79
C ARG A 90 12.40 13.88 10.45
N GLU A 91 13.25 13.06 11.04
CA GLU A 91 14.49 13.53 11.68
C GLU A 91 15.50 14.15 10.72
N ASN A 92 15.55 13.66 9.50
CA ASN A 92 16.45 14.17 8.46
C ASN A 92 15.98 15.51 7.86
N GLY A 93 14.83 16.04 8.32
CA GLY A 93 14.26 17.29 7.82
C GLY A 93 13.22 17.12 6.72
N ASP A 94 13.07 15.91 6.14
CA ASP A 94 12.08 15.65 5.09
C ASP A 94 10.68 15.85 5.63
N THR A 95 9.85 16.58 4.89
CA THR A 95 8.43 16.75 5.22
C THR A 95 7.56 15.80 4.43
N PHE A 96 6.46 15.34 5.03
CA PHE A 96 5.45 14.54 4.36
C PHE A 96 4.05 14.89 4.88
N PRO A 97 3.03 14.96 4.00
CA PRO A 97 1.66 15.24 4.39
C PRO A 97 0.81 13.98 4.59
N ILE A 98 -0.05 13.99 5.60
CA ILE A 98 -1.11 13.00 5.83
C ILE A 98 -2.46 13.71 5.69
N ILE A 99 -3.37 13.09 4.95
CA ILE A 99 -4.74 13.57 4.77
C ILE A 99 -5.73 12.67 5.48
N THR A 100 -6.78 13.28 6.00
CA THR A 100 -8.00 12.60 6.40
C THR A 100 -9.17 13.11 5.58
N TYR A 101 -9.96 12.23 4.98
CA TYR A 101 -11.08 12.63 4.12
C TYR A 101 -12.27 11.69 4.24
N PRO A 102 -13.51 12.19 4.11
CA PRO A 102 -14.69 11.33 4.16
C PRO A 102 -14.74 10.46 2.92
N VAL A 103 -15.26 9.25 3.09
CA VAL A 103 -15.62 8.34 2.01
C VAL A 103 -17.04 7.92 2.26
N HIS A 104 -17.88 8.18 1.27
CA HIS A 104 -19.25 7.73 1.25
C HIS A 104 -19.28 6.28 0.77
N LYS A 105 -19.83 5.36 1.58
CA LYS A 105 -20.19 3.99 1.14
C LYS A 105 -21.69 3.79 1.27
N LYS A 106 -22.30 3.23 0.22
CA LYS A 106 -23.70 2.78 0.25
C LYS A 106 -23.78 1.43 0.94
N LYS A 107 -24.65 1.32 1.95
CA LYS A 107 -25.07 0.03 2.49
C LYS A 107 -26.19 -0.57 1.65
N SER A 108 -26.43 -1.87 1.87
CA SER A 108 -27.54 -2.65 1.31
C SER A 108 -28.93 -2.11 1.65
N ASP A 109 -29.05 -1.20 2.64
CA ASP A 109 -30.27 -0.49 3.01
C ASP A 109 -30.38 0.92 2.41
N ASN A 110 -29.53 1.25 1.42
CA ASN A 110 -29.47 2.54 0.72
C ASN A 110 -29.11 3.75 1.60
N LYS A 111 -28.62 3.53 2.84
CA LYS A 111 -28.05 4.57 3.68
C LYS A 111 -26.58 4.80 3.35
N THR A 112 -26.19 6.06 3.22
CA THR A 112 -24.79 6.48 3.08
C THR A 112 -24.15 6.51 4.46
N ILE A 113 -23.06 5.76 4.65
CA ILE A 113 -22.17 5.97 5.80
C ILE A 113 -21.03 6.87 5.33
N GLU A 114 -20.82 7.94 6.07
CA GLU A 114 -19.63 8.76 5.99
C GLU A 114 -18.62 8.20 6.99
N ASN A 115 -17.56 7.58 6.48
CA ASN A 115 -16.41 7.24 7.29
C ASN A 115 -15.24 8.10 6.84
N THR A 116 -14.39 8.52 7.76
CA THR A 116 -13.13 9.15 7.40
C THR A 116 -12.10 8.07 7.06
N TYR A 117 -11.28 8.32 6.05
CA TYR A 117 -10.08 7.56 5.71
C TYR A 117 -8.88 8.42 6.07
N LEU A 118 -7.79 7.76 6.44
CA LEU A 118 -6.54 8.38 6.81
C LEU A 118 -5.42 7.82 5.95
N ARG A 119 -4.64 8.70 5.31
CA ARG A 119 -3.62 8.28 4.37
C ARG A 119 -2.53 9.32 4.15
N ASN A 120 -1.32 8.89 3.84
CA ASN A 120 -0.32 9.76 3.22
C ASN A 120 -0.86 10.30 1.87
N ILE A 121 -0.69 11.60 1.60
CA ILE A 121 -1.23 12.20 0.36
C ILE A 121 -0.57 11.61 -0.89
N SER A 122 0.72 11.26 -0.77
CA SER A 122 1.49 10.80 -1.90
C SER A 122 1.04 9.41 -2.31
N ASP A 123 0.82 8.54 -1.33
CA ASP A 123 0.22 7.22 -1.54
C ASP A 123 -1.18 7.35 -2.16
N TYR A 124 -1.99 8.32 -1.72
CA TYR A 124 -3.33 8.53 -2.26
C TYR A 124 -3.32 8.79 -3.76
N TYR A 125 -2.54 9.78 -4.21
CA TYR A 125 -2.48 10.12 -5.63
C TYR A 125 -1.75 9.07 -6.46
N GLN A 126 -0.72 8.43 -5.91
CA GLN A 126 -0.08 7.27 -6.55
C GLN A 126 -1.10 6.17 -6.85
N SER A 127 -1.92 5.80 -5.86
CA SER A 127 -2.95 4.79 -6.08
C SER A 127 -4.03 5.22 -7.05
N ALA A 128 -4.43 6.49 -7.04
CA ALA A 128 -5.39 6.99 -8.03
C ALA A 128 -4.84 6.84 -9.46
N ILE A 129 -3.57 7.19 -9.68
CA ILE A 129 -2.91 7.05 -10.98
C ILE A 129 -2.83 5.59 -11.41
N ILE A 130 -2.38 4.70 -10.53
CA ILE A 130 -2.32 3.25 -10.83
C ILE A 130 -3.71 2.70 -11.18
N ALA A 131 -4.76 3.14 -10.47
CA ALA A 131 -6.11 2.70 -10.73
C ALA A 131 -6.64 3.17 -12.10
N ILE A 132 -6.30 4.40 -12.51
CA ILE A 132 -6.68 4.96 -13.82
C ILE A 132 -6.05 4.16 -14.96
N TYR A 133 -4.77 3.79 -14.82
CA TYR A 133 -4.04 3.05 -15.86
C TYR A 133 -4.07 1.54 -15.70
N ALA A 134 -4.96 1.00 -14.86
CA ALA A 134 -4.99 -0.43 -14.53
C ALA A 134 -5.07 -1.34 -15.77
N GLU A 135 -5.90 -0.97 -16.75
CA GLU A 135 -6.05 -1.74 -17.99
C GLU A 135 -4.80 -1.67 -18.87
N ASN A 136 -4.19 -0.48 -18.99
CA ASN A 136 -2.95 -0.30 -19.74
C ASN A 136 -1.79 -1.08 -19.10
N ILE A 137 -1.67 -1.01 -17.77
CA ILE A 137 -0.65 -1.73 -17.00
C ILE A 137 -0.81 -3.25 -17.19
N ALA A 138 -2.03 -3.77 -17.07
CA ALA A 138 -2.32 -5.18 -17.30
C ALA A 138 -1.99 -5.60 -18.75
N SER A 139 -2.33 -4.76 -19.73
CA SER A 139 -2.01 -5.00 -21.14
C SER A 139 -0.50 -5.04 -21.40
N ILE A 140 0.27 -4.09 -20.86
CA ILE A 140 1.74 -4.07 -20.97
C ILE A 140 2.33 -5.36 -20.39
N ALA A 141 1.92 -5.76 -19.18
CA ALA A 141 2.40 -6.97 -18.54
C ALA A 141 2.14 -8.23 -19.38
N GLN A 142 0.95 -8.34 -19.97
CA GLN A 142 0.58 -9.46 -20.84
C GLN A 142 1.47 -9.58 -22.08
N THR A 143 1.95 -8.47 -22.65
CA THR A 143 2.89 -8.52 -23.80
C THR A 143 4.21 -9.25 -23.46
N TYR A 144 4.54 -9.33 -22.18
CA TYR A 144 5.73 -10.01 -21.66
C TYR A 144 5.43 -11.35 -20.99
N ASN A 145 4.23 -11.90 -21.20
CA ASN A 145 3.72 -13.13 -20.58
C ASN A 145 3.70 -13.08 -19.03
N LEU A 146 3.43 -11.90 -18.48
CA LEU A 146 3.32 -11.68 -17.03
C LEU A 146 1.87 -11.48 -16.62
N ASN A 147 1.57 -11.85 -15.38
CA ASN A 147 0.32 -11.46 -14.72
C ASN A 147 0.62 -10.28 -13.79
N ALA A 148 0.18 -9.08 -14.19
CA ALA A 148 0.15 -7.92 -13.30
C ALA A 148 -1.27 -7.75 -12.73
N ASN A 149 -1.37 -7.86 -11.41
CA ASN A 149 -2.61 -7.61 -10.70
C ASN A 149 -2.59 -6.19 -10.14
N ILE A 150 -3.69 -5.46 -10.30
CA ILE A 150 -3.91 -4.22 -9.55
C ILE A 150 -4.70 -4.58 -8.29
N GLU A 151 -4.00 -4.78 -7.18
CA GLU A 151 -4.66 -5.03 -5.91
C GLU A 151 -5.35 -3.76 -5.43
N LYS A 152 -6.68 -3.83 -5.26
CA LYS A 152 -7.49 -2.77 -4.64
C LYS A 152 -7.79 -3.14 -3.19
N ASN A 153 -6.91 -2.79 -2.27
CA ASN A 153 -7.16 -2.98 -0.84
C ASN A 153 -7.45 -1.62 -0.19
N ASN A 154 -8.68 -1.42 0.31
CA ASN A 154 -9.08 -0.19 1.01
C ASN A 154 -8.74 1.11 0.26
N MET A 155 -8.95 1.16 -1.06
CA MET A 155 -8.60 2.30 -1.95
C MET A 155 -7.10 2.51 -2.20
N ASN A 156 -6.25 1.60 -1.75
CA ASN A 156 -4.87 1.51 -2.22
C ASN A 156 -4.87 0.65 -3.48
N SER A 157 -4.31 1.20 -4.55
CA SER A 157 -3.95 0.47 -5.76
C SER A 157 -2.44 0.41 -5.84
N CYS A 158 -1.91 -0.81 -5.94
CA CYS A 158 -0.51 -1.08 -6.27
C CYS A 158 -0.44 -2.05 -7.43
N ILE A 159 0.61 -1.92 -8.23
CA ILE A 159 0.93 -2.88 -9.28
C ILE A 159 1.61 -4.07 -8.59
N VAL A 160 1.10 -5.27 -8.76
CA VAL A 160 1.69 -6.49 -8.22
C VAL A 160 2.06 -7.41 -9.39
N PHE A 161 3.34 -7.72 -9.52
CA PHE A 161 3.83 -8.74 -10.44
C PHE A 161 4.08 -10.03 -9.68
N ASP A 162 3.45 -11.12 -10.10
CA ASP A 162 3.76 -12.44 -9.58
C ASP A 162 4.97 -13.01 -10.33
N MET A 163 6.00 -13.41 -9.58
CA MET A 163 7.21 -14.02 -10.12
C MET A 163 7.45 -15.38 -9.49
N LYS A 164 7.77 -16.39 -10.31
CA LYS A 164 8.08 -17.76 -9.86
C LYS A 164 9.54 -18.14 -10.03
N GLU A 165 10.17 -17.58 -11.06
CA GLU A 165 11.56 -17.87 -11.41
C GLU A 165 12.36 -16.58 -11.58
N GLU A 166 13.62 -16.54 -11.13
CA GLU A 166 14.46 -15.33 -11.26
C GLU A 166 14.66 -14.88 -12.73
N LYS A 167 14.53 -15.79 -13.69
CA LYS A 167 14.63 -15.47 -15.12
C LYS A 167 13.49 -14.54 -15.58
N GLU A 168 12.36 -14.53 -14.88
CA GLU A 168 11.22 -13.66 -15.17
C GLU A 168 11.48 -12.20 -14.79
N ALA A 169 12.48 -11.92 -13.93
CA ALA A 169 12.83 -10.57 -13.50
C ALA A 169 13.17 -9.64 -14.68
N TYR A 170 13.74 -10.16 -15.77
CA TYR A 170 14.02 -9.36 -16.97
C TYR A 170 12.74 -8.98 -17.73
N ASN A 171 11.77 -9.89 -17.82
CA ASN A 171 10.47 -9.58 -18.42
C ASN A 171 9.71 -8.57 -17.57
N ILE A 172 9.75 -8.70 -16.24
CA ILE A 172 9.18 -7.71 -15.32
C ILE A 172 9.88 -6.37 -15.51
N GLY A 173 11.21 -6.34 -15.62
CA GLY A 173 11.96 -5.12 -15.91
C GLY A 173 11.53 -4.43 -17.21
N ARG A 174 11.26 -5.18 -18.28
CA ARG A 174 10.74 -4.62 -19.54
C ARG A 174 9.32 -4.07 -19.38
N ALA A 175 8.43 -4.79 -18.69
CA ALA A 175 7.09 -4.31 -18.40
C ALA A 175 7.13 -3.02 -17.55
N MET A 176 7.97 -3.00 -16.53
CA MET A 176 8.17 -1.85 -15.65
C MET A 176 8.71 -0.64 -16.40
N GLN A 177 9.66 -0.82 -17.32
CA GLN A 177 10.15 0.27 -18.16
C GLN A 177 9.01 0.92 -18.97
N GLN A 178 8.17 0.13 -19.64
CA GLN A 178 7.04 0.66 -20.41
C GLN A 178 5.94 1.29 -19.53
N ILE A 179 5.67 0.69 -18.37
CA ILE A 179 4.75 1.29 -17.39
C ILE A 179 5.31 2.62 -16.89
N ASN A 180 6.61 2.70 -16.67
CA ASN A 180 7.27 3.92 -16.25
C ASN A 180 7.09 5.04 -17.28
N GLU A 181 7.29 4.73 -18.57
CA GLU A 181 7.04 5.67 -19.67
C GLU A 181 5.58 6.12 -19.74
N LEU A 182 4.64 5.19 -19.55
CA LEU A 182 3.21 5.49 -19.51
C LEU A 182 2.86 6.46 -18.37
N LEU A 183 3.34 6.18 -17.15
CA LEU A 183 2.99 6.96 -15.96
C LEU A 183 3.73 8.30 -15.91
N ALA A 184 4.98 8.37 -16.37
CA ALA A 184 5.77 9.60 -16.41
C ALA A 184 5.07 10.66 -17.28
N LEU A 185 4.44 10.27 -18.40
CA LEU A 185 3.69 11.21 -19.24
C LEU A 185 2.52 11.88 -18.51
N GLU A 186 1.87 11.18 -17.60
CA GLU A 186 0.74 11.72 -16.82
C GLU A 186 1.23 12.55 -15.63
N ILE A 187 2.21 12.03 -14.88
CA ILE A 187 2.76 12.67 -13.69
C ILE A 187 3.43 14.00 -14.06
N ASN A 188 4.12 14.08 -15.20
CA ASN A 188 4.79 15.31 -15.63
C ASN A 188 3.83 16.40 -16.13
N LYS A 189 2.59 16.04 -16.52
CA LYS A 189 1.57 16.98 -17.00
C LYS A 189 0.66 17.50 -15.89
N ASN A 190 0.61 16.83 -14.74
CA ASN A 190 -0.37 17.12 -13.70
C ASN A 190 0.19 18.07 -12.63
N GLU A 191 -0.51 19.17 -12.35
CA GLU A 191 -0.09 20.14 -11.32
C GLU A 191 -0.19 19.57 -9.90
N ILE A 192 -1.12 18.65 -9.67
CA ILE A 192 -1.35 18.01 -8.37
C ILE A 192 -0.20 17.07 -8.02
N THR A 193 0.32 16.32 -8.99
CA THR A 193 1.44 15.41 -8.76
C THR A 193 2.73 16.17 -8.46
N LYS A 194 2.96 17.31 -9.13
CA LYS A 194 4.07 18.22 -8.82
C LYS A 194 3.94 18.83 -7.44
N LYS A 195 2.74 19.30 -7.09
CA LYS A 195 2.46 19.95 -5.80
C LYS A 195 2.75 19.03 -4.60
N TYR A 196 2.54 17.73 -4.75
CA TYR A 196 2.70 16.76 -3.67
C TYR A 196 3.87 15.80 -3.88
N GLU A 197 4.80 16.16 -4.78
CA GLU A 197 6.04 15.41 -5.03
C GLU A 197 5.77 13.92 -5.27
N ILE A 198 4.77 13.61 -6.10
CA ILE A 198 4.42 12.25 -6.51
C ILE A 198 5.44 11.77 -7.55
N GLU A 199 6.67 11.57 -7.10
CA GLU A 199 7.80 11.20 -7.97
C GLU A 199 8.12 9.70 -7.90
N ASN A 200 7.63 9.02 -6.86
CA ASN A 200 8.02 7.66 -6.52
C ASN A 200 6.85 6.69 -6.56
N VAL A 201 6.27 6.46 -7.75
CA VAL A 201 5.32 5.35 -7.90
C VAL A 201 6.07 4.04 -7.67
N VAL A 202 5.67 3.29 -6.66
CA VAL A 202 6.26 1.98 -6.32
C VAL A 202 5.40 0.86 -6.89
N ALA A 203 6.01 -0.03 -7.68
CA ALA A 203 5.46 -1.32 -8.03
C ALA A 203 5.90 -2.37 -6.99
N LYS A 204 5.02 -3.31 -6.67
CA LYS A 204 5.34 -4.48 -5.86
C LYS A 204 5.63 -5.66 -6.76
N VAL A 205 6.69 -6.40 -6.47
CA VAL A 205 6.95 -7.71 -7.08
C VAL A 205 6.80 -8.74 -5.99
N HIS A 206 5.82 -9.63 -6.16
CA HIS A 206 5.59 -10.76 -5.28
C HIS A 206 6.32 -11.97 -5.85
N TYR A 207 7.41 -12.34 -5.20
CA TYR A 207 8.20 -13.52 -5.57
C TYR A 207 7.83 -14.72 -4.72
N ILE A 208 7.34 -15.77 -5.38
CA ILE A 208 7.01 -17.05 -4.75
C ILE A 208 7.82 -18.15 -5.43
N ASN A 209 8.82 -18.69 -4.74
CA ASN A 209 9.56 -19.87 -5.18
C ASN A 209 9.23 -21.04 -4.26
N GLN A 210 8.37 -21.94 -4.76
CA GLN A 210 7.93 -23.11 -4.00
C GLN A 210 9.03 -24.15 -3.77
N GLU A 211 10.02 -24.23 -4.67
CA GLU A 211 11.13 -25.19 -4.55
C GLU A 211 12.09 -24.81 -3.42
N ASN A 212 12.31 -23.50 -3.24
CA ASN A 212 13.18 -22.95 -2.20
C ASN A 212 12.42 -22.43 -0.96
N GLY A 213 11.07 -22.53 -0.95
CA GLY A 213 10.22 -22.05 0.14
C GLY A 213 10.24 -20.53 0.35
N ILE A 214 10.49 -19.75 -0.70
CA ILE A 214 10.58 -18.28 -0.63
C ILE A 214 9.23 -17.65 -0.95
N ASP A 215 8.76 -16.76 -0.08
CA ASP A 215 7.61 -15.88 -0.28
C ASP A 215 8.01 -14.46 0.17
N LYS A 216 8.26 -13.56 -0.80
CA LYS A 216 8.82 -12.23 -0.55
C LYS A 216 8.12 -11.19 -1.43
N ILE A 217 7.78 -10.05 -0.83
CA ILE A 217 7.30 -8.88 -1.56
C ILE A 217 8.41 -7.84 -1.56
N VAL A 218 8.80 -7.40 -2.75
CA VAL A 218 9.79 -6.33 -2.93
C VAL A 218 9.14 -5.10 -3.55
N ASN A 219 9.48 -3.94 -3.01
CA ASN A 219 9.00 -2.64 -3.49
C ASN A 219 10.05 -2.09 -4.45
N ILE A 220 9.68 -1.90 -5.72
CA ILE A 220 10.57 -1.39 -6.76
C ILE A 220 10.03 -0.02 -7.21
N PRO A 221 10.81 1.06 -7.04
CA PRO A 221 10.41 2.39 -7.49
C PRO A 221 10.40 2.44 -9.02
N LEU A 222 9.44 3.13 -9.62
CA LEU A 222 9.40 3.49 -11.03
C LEU A 222 9.87 4.95 -11.17
N ALA A 223 10.82 5.24 -12.06
CA ALA A 223 11.37 6.59 -12.24
C ALA A 223 10.49 7.51 -13.08
N GLN A 224 9.76 8.42 -12.43
CA GLN A 224 8.71 9.19 -13.10
C GLN A 224 9.18 10.48 -13.79
N ASN A 225 10.43 10.90 -13.59
CA ASN A 225 10.96 12.08 -14.26
C ASN A 225 11.37 11.74 -15.70
N HIS A 226 10.95 12.57 -16.66
CA HIS A 226 11.29 12.39 -18.07
C HIS A 226 12.80 12.46 -18.30
N ASP A 227 13.51 13.27 -17.53
CA ASP A 227 14.97 13.45 -17.66
C ASP A 227 15.73 12.19 -17.21
N ASP A 228 15.19 11.47 -16.22
CA ASP A 228 15.84 10.28 -15.65
C ASP A 228 15.39 8.99 -16.35
N ILE A 229 14.33 9.00 -17.17
CA ILE A 229 13.73 7.76 -17.71
C ILE A 229 14.70 6.90 -18.53
N GLN A 230 15.71 7.53 -19.14
CA GLN A 230 16.74 6.84 -19.93
C GLN A 230 17.69 6.01 -19.06
N ASP A 231 17.83 6.34 -17.78
CA ASP A 231 18.70 5.65 -16.83
C ASP A 231 18.01 4.41 -16.22
N PHE A 232 16.69 4.26 -16.39
CA PHE A 232 15.88 3.20 -15.80
C PHE A 232 15.39 2.20 -16.85
N ASP A 233 16.33 1.42 -17.40
CA ASP A 233 16.06 0.37 -18.37
C ASP A 233 15.62 -0.97 -17.74
N ALA A 234 15.26 -1.93 -18.59
CA ALA A 234 14.89 -3.27 -18.14
C ALA A 234 15.98 -3.98 -17.32
N ASN A 235 17.27 -3.73 -17.59
CA ASN A 235 18.38 -4.35 -16.85
C ASN A 235 18.51 -3.77 -15.46
N TYR A 236 18.33 -2.46 -15.31
CA TYR A 236 18.29 -1.76 -14.04
C TYR A 236 17.20 -2.35 -13.15
N TYR A 237 15.95 -2.41 -13.64
CA TYR A 237 14.83 -2.97 -12.89
C TYR A 237 15.04 -4.46 -12.56
N ALA A 238 15.50 -5.26 -13.52
CA ALA A 238 15.78 -6.68 -13.28
C ALA A 238 16.86 -6.88 -12.20
N SER A 239 17.89 -6.03 -12.20
CA SER A 239 18.97 -6.06 -11.20
C SER A 239 18.45 -5.65 -9.82
N LEU A 240 17.63 -4.61 -9.73
CA LEU A 240 16.96 -4.24 -8.47
C LEU A 240 16.11 -5.38 -7.92
N ILE A 241 15.31 -6.02 -8.77
CA ILE A 241 14.45 -7.14 -8.36
C ILE A 241 15.31 -8.27 -7.79
N LYS A 242 16.34 -8.70 -8.52
CA LYS A 242 17.23 -9.80 -8.09
C LYS A 242 17.97 -9.47 -6.80
N ASN A 243 18.53 -8.27 -6.68
CA ASN A 243 19.26 -7.84 -5.50
C ASN A 243 18.37 -7.73 -4.26
N ASN A 244 17.09 -7.41 -4.43
CA ASN A 244 16.14 -7.33 -3.33
C ASN A 244 15.49 -8.67 -3.01
N ILE A 245 15.62 -9.70 -3.86
CA ILE A 245 15.09 -11.05 -3.60
C ILE A 245 16.10 -11.94 -2.92
N ASN A 246 17.36 -11.89 -3.35
CA ASN A 246 18.50 -12.48 -2.66
C ASN A 246 18.74 -11.87 -1.27
#